data_AF-A0A8I1T0E0-F1
#
_entry.id   AF-A0A8I1T0E0-F1
#
_cell.length_a   1.000
_cell.length_b   1.000
_cell.length_c   1.000
_cell.angle_alpha   90.00
_cell.angle_beta   90.00
_cell.angle_gamma   90.00
#
_symmetry.space_group_name_H-M   'P 1'
#
loop_
_entity.id
_entity.type
_entity.pdbx_description
1 polymer ?
#
loop_
_entity_poly.entity_id
_entity_poly.type
_entity_poly.pdbx_seq_one_letter_code
_entity_poly.pdbx_strand_id
1 'polypeptide(L)'
;MSINLSSAIIQVEGSKRFWDQAAPNLTPQENIQGLGVDVSDITKSFDEVIALMGALNRAEGIDGVVWSQYKNTFESVPNSMHQFFSAHWSNPSQILSNVASICSWLWSLKSALLQLLPIHPESERLSPEFSRTMTARINEAQAWISRAGEIKDVIQQTETSAADLIERIEEQQNAANEKVKAVQALLTAIEGYEREAGTAKTNAESAASTATAEASSVTNAIQELDAAVAKKDALFKEFEDRRDEIAGLLENANKVGLARSFHDKRKELERTWRVWAVAFVVGIVALVWIGWAELLPLLKAGSPDPVAVLVRFLVAGPIIWFAWFAARQYGHVLRISEDYAFKEAAAMAFTGYRDEMGGDPELLKMLQESAIRTFGANPSKMLLKRGDAASPMHELLEKVLEKAKPDEIAAALSPLIKK
;
A
#
# COMPACT_ATOMS: atom_id res chain seq x y z
N MET A 1 86.65 45.81 -67.73
CA MET A 1 87.90 45.70 -66.93
C MET A 1 87.65 44.78 -65.74
N SER A 2 88.61 43.96 -65.32
CA SER A 2 88.54 43.22 -64.05
C SER A 2 89.13 44.08 -62.93
N ILE A 3 88.38 44.27 -61.84
CA ILE A 3 88.81 45.10 -60.72
C ILE A 3 89.02 44.21 -59.50
N ASN A 4 90.13 44.41 -58.80
CA ASN A 4 90.42 43.70 -57.56
C ASN A 4 90.16 44.62 -56.36
N LEU A 5 89.07 44.37 -55.64
CA LEU A 5 88.67 45.09 -54.43
C LEU A 5 88.99 44.30 -53.15
N SER A 6 89.73 43.19 -53.23
CA SER A 6 89.92 42.27 -52.09
C SER A 6 90.52 42.97 -50.87
N SER A 7 91.51 43.84 -51.07
CA SER A 7 92.10 44.63 -49.98
C SER A 7 91.11 45.61 -49.35
N ALA A 8 90.30 46.27 -50.17
CA ALA A 8 89.29 47.23 -49.72
C ALA A 8 88.17 46.53 -48.94
N ILE A 9 87.72 45.36 -49.41
CA ILE A 9 86.72 44.53 -48.73
C ILE A 9 87.21 44.13 -47.34
N ILE A 10 88.44 43.62 -47.23
CA ILE A 10 89.03 43.24 -45.94
C ILE A 10 89.07 44.43 -44.96
N GLN A 11 89.39 45.63 -45.44
CA GLN A 11 89.42 46.84 -44.62
C GLN A 11 88.04 47.22 -44.11
N VAL A 12 87.01 47.22 -44.98
CA VAL A 12 85.62 47.52 -44.60
C VAL A 12 85.04 46.46 -43.66
N GLU A 13 85.30 45.18 -43.91
CA GLU A 13 84.91 44.08 -43.00
C GLU A 13 85.58 44.22 -41.63
N GLY A 14 86.86 44.61 -41.60
CA GLY A 14 87.58 44.93 -40.37
C GLY A 14 86.94 46.10 -39.61
N SER A 15 86.60 47.19 -40.31
CA SER A 15 85.87 48.33 -39.73
C SER A 15 84.51 47.93 -39.17
N LYS A 16 83.76 47.08 -39.88
CA LYS A 16 82.48 46.56 -39.40
C LYS A 16 82.64 45.77 -38.11
N ARG A 17 83.66 44.89 -38.00
CA ARG A 17 83.90 44.13 -36.75
C ARG A 17 84.20 45.04 -35.56
N PHE A 18 84.97 46.11 -35.78
CA PHE A 18 85.21 47.12 -34.75
C PHE A 18 83.94 47.90 -34.40
N TRP A 19 83.13 48.25 -35.40
CA TRP A 19 81.82 48.89 -35.20
C TRP A 19 80.89 47.99 -34.38
N ASP A 20 80.77 46.70 -34.69
CA ASP A 20 79.89 45.77 -33.98
C ASP A 20 80.30 45.59 -32.50
N GLN A 21 81.58 45.75 -32.17
CA GLN A 21 82.07 45.74 -30.79
C GLN A 21 81.80 47.07 -30.06
N ALA A 22 81.82 48.19 -30.78
CA ALA A 22 81.62 49.52 -30.22
C ALA A 22 80.14 49.90 -30.08
N ALA A 23 79.33 49.53 -31.06
CA ALA A 23 77.92 49.91 -31.24
C ALA A 23 77.03 49.66 -30.01
N PRO A 24 77.13 48.53 -29.28
CA PRO A 24 76.32 48.30 -28.08
C PRO A 24 76.60 49.30 -26.95
N ASN A 25 77.79 49.88 -26.93
CA ASN A 25 78.27 50.79 -25.87
C ASN A 25 78.02 52.28 -26.20
N LEU A 26 77.39 52.59 -27.35
CA LEU A 26 77.07 53.95 -27.76
C LEU A 26 75.73 54.38 -27.14
N THR A 27 75.71 55.55 -26.49
CA THR A 27 74.48 56.18 -25.98
C THR A 27 74.41 57.65 -26.45
N PRO A 28 73.26 58.11 -26.97
CA PRO A 28 72.02 57.37 -27.24
C PRO A 28 72.16 56.41 -28.44
N GLN A 29 71.39 55.31 -28.45
CA GLN A 29 71.35 54.34 -29.56
C GLN A 29 70.46 54.80 -30.72
N GLU A 30 69.47 55.64 -30.41
CA GLU A 30 68.58 56.29 -31.37
C GLU A 30 69.05 57.73 -31.62
N ASN A 31 68.95 58.20 -32.86
CA ASN A 31 69.30 59.55 -33.29
C ASN A 31 70.68 60.02 -32.79
N ILE A 32 71.73 59.29 -33.17
CA ILE A 32 73.09 59.54 -32.67
C ILE A 32 73.55 60.94 -33.07
N GLN A 33 73.94 61.77 -32.09
CA GLN A 33 74.38 63.16 -32.28
C GLN A 33 73.39 64.07 -33.03
N GLY A 34 72.09 63.72 -33.06
CA GLY A 34 71.07 64.55 -33.74
C GLY A 34 71.08 64.44 -35.27
N LEU A 35 71.75 63.43 -35.83
CA LEU A 35 71.87 63.21 -37.28
C LEU A 35 70.66 62.51 -37.92
N GLY A 36 69.70 62.05 -37.12
CA GLY A 36 68.53 61.29 -37.59
C GLY A 36 68.86 59.86 -38.05
N VAL A 37 69.98 59.31 -37.57
CA VAL A 37 70.46 57.96 -37.91
C VAL A 37 70.65 57.15 -36.64
N ASP A 38 70.14 55.92 -36.64
CA ASP A 38 70.26 54.99 -35.52
C ASP A 38 71.48 54.09 -35.66
N VAL A 39 71.93 53.49 -34.54
CA VAL A 39 73.06 52.53 -34.55
C VAL A 39 72.76 51.36 -35.52
N SER A 40 71.51 50.92 -35.59
CA SER A 40 71.03 49.84 -36.47
C SER A 40 71.15 50.20 -37.95
N ASP A 41 70.90 51.45 -38.33
CA ASP A 41 70.98 51.92 -39.72
C ASP A 41 72.43 51.92 -40.23
N ILE A 42 73.38 52.31 -39.39
CA ILE A 42 74.81 52.27 -39.72
C ILE A 42 75.27 50.83 -39.88
N THR A 43 74.86 49.92 -38.98
CA THR A 43 75.18 48.49 -39.09
C THR A 43 74.64 47.90 -40.39
N LYS A 44 73.38 48.22 -40.75
CA LYS A 44 72.78 47.78 -42.02
C LYS A 44 73.53 48.34 -43.22
N SER A 45 73.95 49.61 -43.17
CA SER A 45 74.72 50.24 -44.25
C SER A 45 76.09 49.57 -44.45
N PHE A 46 76.75 49.14 -43.39
CA PHE A 46 77.96 48.30 -43.48
C PHE A 46 77.69 46.97 -44.21
N ASP A 47 76.61 46.27 -43.87
CA ASP A 47 76.25 45.00 -44.53
C ASP A 47 75.99 45.18 -46.03
N GLU A 48 75.24 46.22 -46.38
CA GLU A 48 74.94 46.55 -47.78
C GLU A 48 76.21 46.88 -48.56
N VAL A 49 77.10 47.72 -48.03
CA VAL A 49 78.36 48.08 -48.69
C VAL A 49 79.24 46.85 -48.90
N ILE A 50 79.40 45.98 -47.89
CA ILE A 50 80.22 44.77 -48.02
C ILE A 50 79.64 43.82 -49.07
N ALA A 51 78.32 43.60 -49.07
CA ALA A 51 77.66 42.76 -50.05
C ALA A 51 77.83 43.28 -51.48
N LEU A 52 77.67 44.60 -51.68
CA LEU A 52 77.82 45.26 -52.97
C LEU A 52 79.28 45.25 -53.45
N MET A 53 80.26 45.49 -52.57
CA MET A 53 81.68 45.38 -52.91
C MET A 53 82.05 43.95 -53.30
N GLY A 54 81.53 42.95 -52.58
CA GLY A 54 81.72 41.54 -52.91
C GLY A 54 81.11 41.16 -54.27
N ALA A 55 79.94 41.72 -54.61
CA ALA A 55 79.33 41.54 -55.92
C ALA A 55 80.16 42.20 -57.03
N LEU A 56 80.63 43.43 -56.83
CA LEU A 56 81.46 44.14 -57.80
C LEU A 56 82.82 43.47 -58.02
N ASN A 57 83.44 42.92 -56.97
CA ASN A 57 84.71 42.17 -57.06
C ASN A 57 84.59 40.89 -57.91
N ARG A 58 83.38 40.33 -58.04
CA ARG A 58 83.10 39.17 -58.90
C ARG A 58 82.58 39.58 -60.29
N ALA A 59 82.32 40.87 -60.52
CA ALA A 59 81.77 41.34 -61.78
C ALA A 59 82.87 41.51 -62.83
N GLU A 60 82.63 40.98 -64.02
CA GLU A 60 83.48 41.16 -65.20
C GLU A 60 82.87 42.22 -66.12
N GLY A 61 83.71 42.94 -66.88
CA GLY A 61 83.23 43.89 -67.89
C GLY A 61 82.90 45.31 -67.41
N ILE A 62 83.44 45.74 -66.26
CA ILE A 62 83.21 47.10 -65.74
C ILE A 62 83.84 48.16 -66.66
N ASP A 63 83.13 49.27 -66.88
CA ASP A 63 83.56 50.41 -67.68
C ASP A 63 84.80 51.08 -67.06
N GLY A 64 85.89 51.15 -67.83
CA GLY A 64 87.17 51.71 -67.37
C GLY A 64 87.15 53.22 -67.13
N VAL A 65 86.28 53.97 -67.82
CA VAL A 65 86.11 55.42 -67.64
C VAL A 65 85.36 55.68 -66.34
N VAL A 66 84.26 54.96 -66.09
CA VAL A 66 83.51 55.05 -64.83
C VAL A 66 84.40 54.61 -63.66
N TRP A 67 85.14 53.51 -63.82
CA TRP A 67 86.11 53.07 -62.83
C TRP A 67 87.16 54.14 -62.51
N SER A 68 87.69 54.87 -63.51
CA SER A 68 88.70 55.91 -63.28
C SER A 68 88.23 57.03 -62.35
N GLN A 69 86.94 57.36 -62.36
CA GLN A 69 86.37 58.41 -61.50
C GLN A 69 86.19 57.95 -60.06
N TYR A 70 85.86 56.68 -59.85
CA TYR A 70 85.55 56.15 -58.52
C TYR A 70 86.67 55.32 -57.89
N LYS A 71 87.75 55.03 -58.63
CA LYS A 71 88.90 54.26 -58.14
C LYS A 71 89.46 54.83 -56.83
N ASN A 72 89.66 56.14 -56.77
CA ASN A 72 90.18 56.79 -55.56
C ASN A 72 89.27 56.59 -54.35
N THR A 73 87.94 56.50 -54.54
CA THR A 73 86.98 56.23 -53.46
C THR A 73 87.20 54.84 -52.87
N PHE A 74 87.41 53.82 -53.70
CA PHE A 74 87.64 52.44 -53.25
C PHE A 74 89.04 52.19 -52.65
N GLU A 75 90.00 53.08 -52.90
CA GLU A 75 91.34 53.00 -52.32
C GLU A 75 91.47 53.81 -51.03
N SER A 76 90.90 55.02 -50.98
CA SER A 76 91.07 55.93 -49.85
C SER A 76 90.07 55.70 -48.73
N VAL A 77 88.78 55.54 -49.04
CA VAL A 77 87.71 55.49 -48.04
C VAL A 77 87.79 54.25 -47.14
N PRO A 78 87.98 53.02 -47.68
CA PRO A 78 88.15 51.83 -46.86
C PRO A 78 89.36 51.93 -45.92
N ASN A 79 90.47 52.49 -46.40
CA ASN A 79 91.68 52.66 -45.61
C ASN A 79 91.47 53.69 -44.48
N SER A 80 90.88 54.86 -44.77
CA SER A 80 90.56 55.88 -43.76
C SER A 80 89.60 55.35 -42.70
N MET A 81 88.57 54.62 -43.13
CA MET A 81 87.61 54.01 -42.22
C MET A 81 88.27 52.94 -41.34
N HIS A 82 89.14 52.11 -41.89
CA HIS A 82 89.85 51.07 -41.13
C HIS A 82 90.81 51.66 -40.11
N GLN A 83 91.59 52.68 -40.49
CA GLN A 83 92.51 53.36 -39.58
C GLN A 83 91.77 53.99 -38.40
N PHE A 84 90.68 54.71 -38.67
CA PHE A 84 89.85 55.32 -37.63
C PHE A 84 89.34 54.28 -36.63
N PHE A 85 88.71 53.22 -37.12
CA PHE A 85 88.14 52.20 -36.25
C PHE A 85 89.22 51.43 -35.49
N SER A 86 90.34 51.06 -36.13
CA SER A 86 91.42 50.36 -35.44
C SER A 86 92.03 51.14 -34.27
N ALA A 87 92.03 52.48 -34.36
CA ALA A 87 92.58 53.35 -33.31
C ALA A 87 91.56 53.72 -32.23
N HIS A 88 90.27 53.78 -32.55
CA HIS A 88 89.26 54.41 -31.69
C HIS A 88 88.05 53.55 -31.31
N TRP A 89 87.99 52.28 -31.75
CA TRP A 89 86.82 51.40 -31.50
C TRP A 89 86.46 51.23 -30.02
N SER A 90 87.42 51.30 -29.11
CA SER A 90 87.20 51.15 -27.67
C SER A 90 86.83 52.45 -26.96
N ASN A 91 86.76 53.58 -27.67
CA ASN A 91 86.45 54.89 -27.11
C ASN A 91 85.12 55.44 -27.67
N PRO A 92 83.98 55.24 -26.96
CA PRO A 92 82.66 55.69 -27.41
C PRO A 92 82.59 57.18 -27.73
N SER A 93 83.29 58.03 -26.97
CA SER A 93 83.25 59.49 -27.19
C SER A 93 83.84 59.92 -28.54
N GLN A 94 84.89 59.24 -29.00
CA GLN A 94 85.55 59.50 -30.28
C GLN A 94 84.74 58.97 -31.46
N ILE A 95 84.03 57.86 -31.26
CA ILE A 95 83.13 57.31 -32.27
C ILE A 95 81.93 58.24 -32.45
N LEU A 96 81.32 58.68 -31.34
CA LEU A 96 80.18 59.60 -31.35
C LEU A 96 80.54 60.92 -32.05
N SER A 97 81.70 61.53 -31.76
CA SER A 97 82.11 62.78 -32.42
C SER A 97 82.36 62.65 -33.93
N ASN A 98 82.55 61.43 -34.45
CA ASN A 98 82.87 61.15 -35.85
C ASN A 98 81.77 60.38 -36.61
N VAL A 99 80.57 60.24 -36.05
CA VAL A 99 79.45 59.51 -36.71
C VAL A 99 79.10 60.08 -38.07
N ALA A 100 79.16 61.41 -38.24
CA ALA A 100 78.93 62.05 -39.53
C ALA A 100 79.96 61.59 -40.59
N SER A 101 81.23 61.45 -40.21
CA SER A 101 82.30 60.96 -41.09
C SER A 101 82.08 59.49 -41.46
N ILE A 102 81.66 58.66 -40.50
CA ILE A 102 81.34 57.24 -40.72
C ILE A 102 80.19 57.10 -41.74
N CYS A 103 79.11 57.87 -41.56
CA CYS A 103 77.99 57.87 -42.49
C CYS A 103 78.40 58.34 -43.89
N SER A 104 79.24 59.37 -43.98
CA SER A 104 79.78 59.90 -45.24
C SER A 104 80.62 58.85 -45.99
N TRP A 105 81.49 58.12 -45.27
CA TRP A 105 82.28 57.03 -45.85
C TRP A 105 81.40 55.93 -46.43
N LEU A 106 80.43 55.43 -45.65
CA LEU A 106 79.49 54.40 -46.10
C LEU A 106 78.66 54.86 -47.30
N TRP A 107 78.16 56.09 -47.28
CA TRP A 107 77.41 56.65 -48.39
C TRP A 107 78.25 56.78 -49.66
N SER A 108 79.50 57.24 -49.54
CA SER A 108 80.40 57.41 -50.69
C SER A 108 80.72 56.06 -51.36
N LEU A 109 80.97 55.02 -50.56
CA LEU A 109 81.19 53.66 -51.06
C LEU A 109 79.93 53.11 -51.72
N LYS A 110 78.77 53.22 -51.06
CA LYS A 110 77.49 52.76 -51.60
C LYS A 110 77.14 53.43 -52.93
N SER A 111 77.33 54.75 -53.03
CA SER A 111 77.03 55.51 -54.24
C SER A 111 77.95 55.13 -55.40
N ALA A 112 79.25 54.97 -55.14
CA ALA A 112 80.22 54.53 -56.14
C ALA A 112 79.93 53.09 -56.61
N LEU A 113 79.51 52.21 -55.70
CA LEU A 113 79.14 50.83 -56.03
C LEU A 113 77.93 50.76 -56.97
N LEU A 114 76.91 51.57 -56.72
CA LEU A 114 75.70 51.60 -57.55
C LEU A 114 75.97 52.07 -58.99
N GLN A 115 76.94 52.97 -59.18
CA GLN A 115 77.33 53.46 -60.51
C GLN A 115 78.18 52.44 -61.29
N LEU A 116 78.85 51.52 -60.60
CA LEU A 116 79.75 50.52 -61.20
C LEU A 116 79.10 49.14 -61.37
N LEU A 117 78.09 48.82 -60.55
CA LEU A 117 77.30 47.60 -60.72
C LEU A 117 76.48 47.73 -62.01
N PRO A 118 76.53 46.74 -62.91
CA PRO A 118 75.79 46.78 -64.17
C PRO A 118 74.30 46.58 -63.91
N ILE A 119 73.63 47.63 -63.46
CA ILE A 119 72.19 47.82 -63.61
C ILE A 119 72.02 48.99 -64.57
N HIS A 120 72.36 48.81 -65.85
CA HIS A 120 71.93 49.76 -66.88
C HIS A 120 71.80 49.16 -68.29
N PRO A 121 70.65 49.38 -68.97
CA PRO A 121 70.32 48.89 -70.31
C PRO A 121 70.86 49.82 -71.43
N GLU A 122 72.18 50.00 -71.53
CA GLU A 122 72.78 50.88 -72.56
C GLU A 122 74.11 50.34 -73.15
N SER A 123 74.26 49.03 -73.33
CA SER A 123 75.36 48.45 -74.12
C SER A 123 74.90 47.90 -75.47
N GLU A 124 73.87 48.52 -76.05
CA GLU A 124 73.36 48.25 -77.39
C GLU A 124 74.24 48.92 -78.45
N ARG A 125 75.40 48.31 -78.74
CA ARG A 125 76.01 48.44 -80.07
C ARG A 125 76.90 47.24 -80.38
N LEU A 126 76.43 46.45 -81.36
CA LEU A 126 77.16 45.52 -82.25
C LEU A 126 77.08 44.01 -81.95
N SER A 127 75.93 43.35 -82.22
CA SER A 127 75.87 42.16 -83.10
C SER A 127 74.42 41.74 -83.42
N PRO A 128 74.15 41.13 -84.60
CA PRO A 128 72.86 40.49 -84.93
C PRO A 128 72.50 39.30 -84.02
N GLU A 129 73.49 38.64 -83.41
CA GLU A 129 73.28 37.53 -82.48
C GLU A 129 72.75 38.00 -81.13
N PHE A 130 73.17 39.17 -80.67
CA PHE A 130 72.66 39.75 -79.43
C PHE A 130 71.19 40.18 -79.58
N SER A 131 70.79 40.77 -80.70
CA SER A 131 69.37 41.08 -80.96
C SER A 131 68.50 39.82 -80.92
N ARG A 132 68.92 38.72 -81.56
CA ARG A 132 68.23 37.43 -81.46
C ARG A 132 68.16 36.91 -80.02
N THR A 133 69.26 37.00 -79.29
CA THR A 133 69.35 36.53 -77.89
C THR A 133 68.49 37.38 -76.96
N MET A 134 68.49 38.71 -77.13
CA MET A 134 67.72 39.62 -76.31
C MET A 134 66.23 39.54 -76.64
N THR A 135 65.85 39.40 -77.92
CA THR A 135 64.47 39.08 -78.32
C THR A 135 64.04 37.71 -77.78
N ALA A 136 64.91 36.71 -77.78
CA ALA A 136 64.61 35.41 -77.17
C ALA A 136 64.40 35.54 -75.65
N ARG A 137 65.24 36.29 -74.93
CA ARG A 137 65.08 36.53 -73.49
C ARG A 137 63.88 37.43 -73.15
N ILE A 138 63.53 38.38 -74.00
CA ILE A 138 62.31 39.20 -73.87
C ILE A 138 61.07 38.34 -74.08
N ASN A 139 61.06 37.48 -75.10
CA ASN A 139 59.97 36.52 -75.32
C ASN A 139 59.86 35.52 -74.16
N GLU A 140 61.00 35.06 -73.63
CA GLU A 140 61.04 34.19 -72.46
C GLU A 140 60.52 34.92 -71.21
N ALA A 141 60.92 36.18 -70.98
CA ALA A 141 60.40 37.01 -69.90
C ALA A 141 58.90 37.29 -70.06
N GLN A 142 58.39 37.52 -71.27
CA GLN A 142 56.95 37.66 -71.54
C GLN A 142 56.20 36.34 -71.32
N ALA A 143 56.82 35.20 -71.64
CA ALA A 143 56.26 33.88 -71.31
C ALA A 143 56.21 33.67 -69.79
N TRP A 144 57.25 34.08 -69.05
CA TRP A 144 57.26 34.05 -67.59
C TRP A 144 56.19 34.98 -66.98
N ILE A 145 55.99 36.19 -67.53
CA ILE A 145 54.94 37.12 -67.10
C ILE A 145 53.56 36.53 -67.35
N SER A 146 53.33 35.92 -68.52
CA SER A 146 52.04 35.28 -68.84
C SER A 146 51.77 34.10 -67.91
N ARG A 147 52.78 33.27 -67.65
CA ARG A 147 52.69 32.14 -66.72
C ARG A 147 52.47 32.60 -65.28
N ALA A 148 53.06 33.71 -64.86
CA ALA A 148 52.80 34.32 -63.56
C ALA A 148 51.35 34.82 -63.45
N GLY A 149 50.78 35.35 -64.54
CA GLY A 149 49.36 35.70 -64.64
C GLY A 149 48.45 34.47 -64.48
N GLU A 150 48.71 33.40 -65.22
CA GLU A 150 47.96 32.14 -65.10
C GLU A 150 48.05 31.54 -63.68
N ILE A 151 49.23 31.54 -63.07
CA ILE A 151 49.42 31.07 -61.69
C ILE A 151 48.61 31.92 -60.71
N LYS A 152 48.59 33.24 -60.88
CA LYS A 152 47.78 34.14 -60.04
C LYS A 152 46.30 33.80 -60.14
N ASP A 153 45.78 33.59 -61.35
CA ASP A 153 44.37 33.24 -61.56
C ASP A 153 44.03 31.88 -60.91
N VAL A 154 44.93 30.90 -61.02
CA VAL A 154 44.78 29.59 -60.33
C VAL A 154 44.79 29.76 -58.81
N ILE A 155 45.68 30.58 -58.25
CA ILE A 155 45.71 30.87 -56.81
C ILE A 155 44.40 31.50 -56.36
N GLN A 156 43.90 32.52 -57.07
CA GLN A 156 42.62 33.17 -56.75
C GLN A 156 41.45 32.18 -56.82
N GLN A 157 41.40 31.33 -57.85
CA GLN A 157 40.36 30.30 -57.95
C GLN A 157 40.44 29.29 -56.81
N THR A 158 41.65 28.93 -56.39
CA THR A 158 41.89 28.00 -55.27
C THR A 158 41.49 28.63 -53.94
N GLU A 159 41.82 29.90 -53.70
CA GLU A 159 41.38 30.65 -52.51
C GLU A 159 39.86 30.73 -52.42
N THR A 160 39.20 31.03 -53.53
CA THR A 160 37.72 31.10 -53.58
C THR A 160 37.11 29.73 -53.28
N SER A 161 37.65 28.66 -53.86
CA SER A 161 37.19 27.29 -53.62
C SER A 161 37.45 26.85 -52.17
N ALA A 162 38.57 27.28 -51.57
CA ALA A 162 38.89 27.00 -50.18
C ALA A 162 37.93 27.73 -49.22
N ALA A 163 37.57 28.98 -49.53
CA ALA A 163 36.58 29.73 -48.76
C ALA A 163 35.20 29.05 -48.78
N ASP A 164 34.71 28.64 -49.96
CA ASP A 164 33.45 27.90 -50.11
C ASP A 164 33.45 26.57 -49.33
N LEU A 165 34.58 25.86 -49.29
CA LEU A 165 34.72 24.63 -48.53
C LEU A 165 34.70 24.87 -47.02
N ILE A 166 35.31 25.95 -46.54
CA ILE A 166 35.28 26.33 -45.13
C ILE A 166 33.84 26.67 -44.71
N GLU A 167 33.12 27.45 -45.51
CA GLU A 167 31.71 27.77 -45.24
C GLU A 167 30.84 26.51 -45.15
N ARG A 168 31.01 25.57 -46.09
CA ARG A 168 30.33 24.27 -46.04
C ARG A 168 30.68 23.43 -44.81
N ILE A 169 31.94 23.46 -44.37
CA ILE A 169 32.38 22.74 -43.16
C ILE A 169 31.72 23.37 -41.92
N GLU A 170 31.68 24.70 -41.83
CA GLU A 170 31.02 25.40 -40.72
C GLU A 170 29.52 25.11 -40.69
N GLU A 171 28.84 25.12 -41.84
CA GLU A 171 27.42 24.73 -41.94
C GLU A 171 27.20 23.29 -41.45
N GLN A 172 28.02 22.34 -41.90
CA GLN A 172 27.90 20.95 -41.46
C GLN A 172 28.21 20.78 -39.97
N GLN A 173 29.18 21.51 -39.44
CA GLN A 173 29.52 21.48 -38.02
C GLN A 173 28.39 22.04 -37.16
N ASN A 174 27.74 23.11 -37.60
CA ASN A 174 26.56 23.67 -36.94
C ASN A 174 25.38 22.67 -36.97
N ALA A 175 25.11 22.05 -38.12
CA ALA A 175 24.07 21.02 -38.25
C ALA A 175 24.37 19.79 -37.37
N ALA A 176 25.63 19.38 -37.26
CA ALA A 176 26.05 18.29 -36.39
C ALA A 176 25.87 18.65 -34.91
N ASN A 177 26.24 19.87 -34.50
CA ASN A 177 26.05 20.34 -33.13
C ASN A 177 24.57 20.38 -32.72
N GLU A 178 23.67 20.80 -33.61
CA GLU A 178 22.22 20.77 -33.35
C GLU A 178 21.71 19.33 -33.18
N LYS A 179 22.20 18.37 -33.99
CA LYS A 179 21.87 16.96 -33.80
C LYS A 179 22.40 16.40 -32.48
N VAL A 180 23.61 16.77 -32.06
CA VAL A 180 24.17 16.37 -30.77
C VAL A 180 23.30 16.88 -29.61
N LYS A 181 22.86 18.14 -29.65
CA LYS A 181 21.92 18.69 -28.65
C LYS A 181 20.60 17.92 -28.62
N ALA A 182 20.03 17.60 -29.80
CA ALA A 182 18.80 16.83 -29.89
C ALA A 182 18.95 15.41 -29.31
N VAL A 183 20.06 14.74 -29.59
CA VAL A 183 20.37 13.42 -29.03
C VAL A 183 20.54 13.49 -27.51
N GLN A 184 21.22 14.52 -26.99
CA GLN A 184 21.38 14.72 -25.55
C GLN A 184 20.02 14.92 -24.85
N ALA A 185 19.13 15.71 -25.45
CA ALA A 185 17.78 15.93 -24.92
C ALA A 185 16.95 14.63 -24.92
N LEU A 186 17.05 13.82 -25.98
CA LEU A 186 16.40 12.50 -26.04
C LEU A 186 16.95 11.55 -24.98
N LEU A 187 18.27 11.54 -24.75
CA LEU A 187 18.89 10.70 -23.71
C LEU A 187 18.33 11.04 -22.32
N THR A 188 18.29 12.33 -21.97
CA THR A 188 17.72 12.77 -20.68
C THR A 188 16.24 12.40 -20.56
N ALA A 189 15.46 12.47 -21.65
CA ALA A 189 14.07 12.03 -21.65
C ALA A 189 13.94 10.51 -21.42
N ILE A 190 14.79 9.70 -22.06
CA ILE A 190 14.82 8.24 -21.89
C ILE A 190 15.18 7.87 -20.44
N GLU A 191 16.19 8.51 -19.85
CA GLU A 191 16.56 8.31 -18.45
C GLU A 191 15.40 8.66 -17.49
N GLY A 192 14.64 9.72 -17.82
CA GLY A 192 13.41 10.08 -17.12
C GLY A 192 12.36 8.98 -17.19
N TYR A 193 12.05 8.50 -18.39
CA TYR A 193 11.09 7.41 -18.60
C TYR A 193 11.52 6.10 -17.93
N GLU A 194 12.82 5.77 -17.94
CA GLU A 194 13.34 4.58 -17.25
C GLU A 194 13.11 4.66 -15.73
N ARG A 195 13.32 5.84 -15.15
CA ARG A 195 13.07 6.08 -13.72
C ARG A 195 11.59 5.99 -13.36
N GLU A 196 10.72 6.57 -14.20
CA GLU A 196 9.27 6.48 -14.04
C GLU A 196 8.78 5.02 -14.18
N ALA A 197 9.27 4.30 -15.19
CA ALA A 197 8.96 2.88 -15.38
C ALA A 197 9.46 2.01 -14.22
N GLY A 198 10.66 2.29 -13.69
CA GLY A 198 11.17 1.64 -12.49
C GLY A 198 10.28 1.87 -11.27
N THR A 199 9.84 3.12 -11.05
CA THR A 199 8.93 3.46 -9.96
C THR A 199 7.56 2.80 -10.13
N ALA A 200 7.00 2.82 -11.35
CA ALA A 200 5.74 2.16 -11.67
C ALA A 200 5.81 0.65 -11.45
N LYS A 201 6.93 0.01 -11.81
CA LYS A 201 7.16 -1.41 -11.56
C LYS A 201 7.19 -1.73 -10.06
N THR A 202 7.95 -0.97 -9.26
CA THR A 202 8.00 -1.17 -7.80
C THR A 202 6.63 -0.96 -7.14
N ASN A 203 5.87 0.04 -7.59
CA ASN A 203 4.51 0.27 -7.11
C ASN A 203 3.56 -0.88 -7.49
N ALA A 204 3.66 -1.40 -8.71
CA ALA A 204 2.86 -2.55 -9.15
C ALA A 204 3.20 -3.83 -8.37
N GLU A 205 4.48 -4.10 -8.13
CA GLU A 205 4.93 -5.24 -7.32
C GLU A 205 4.45 -5.13 -5.86
N SER A 206 4.53 -3.92 -5.27
CA SER A 206 4.03 -3.67 -3.91
C SER A 206 2.52 -3.85 -3.83
N ALA A 207 1.78 -3.29 -4.78
CA ALA A 207 0.32 -3.44 -4.85
C ALA A 207 -0.11 -4.89 -5.05
N ALA A 208 0.59 -5.66 -5.89
CA ALA A 208 0.33 -7.09 -6.10
C ALA A 208 0.59 -7.90 -4.82
N SER A 209 1.65 -7.58 -4.08
CA SER A 209 1.96 -8.20 -2.78
C SER A 209 0.85 -7.93 -1.76
N THR A 210 0.42 -6.66 -1.63
CA THR A 210 -0.70 -6.28 -0.75
C THR A 210 -2.00 -6.97 -1.14
N ALA A 211 -2.35 -6.99 -2.42
CA ALA A 211 -3.55 -7.67 -2.91
C ALA A 211 -3.54 -9.17 -2.62
N THR A 212 -2.36 -9.81 -2.71
CA THR A 212 -2.21 -11.24 -2.38
C THR A 212 -2.40 -11.49 -0.88
N ALA A 213 -1.84 -10.62 -0.03
CA ALA A 213 -2.04 -10.68 1.42
C ALA A 213 -3.52 -10.48 1.80
N GLU A 214 -4.19 -9.48 1.22
CA GLU A 214 -5.62 -9.24 1.43
C GLU A 214 -6.47 -10.42 0.95
N ALA A 215 -6.19 -10.98 -0.22
CA ALA A 215 -6.90 -12.17 -0.72
C ALA A 215 -6.77 -13.37 0.23
N SER A 216 -5.58 -13.59 0.81
CA SER A 216 -5.40 -14.62 1.84
C SER A 216 -6.19 -14.34 3.11
N SER A 217 -6.26 -13.09 3.55
CA SER A 217 -7.04 -12.69 4.73
C SER A 217 -8.53 -12.87 4.51
N VAL A 218 -9.04 -12.51 3.31
CA VAL A 218 -10.44 -12.73 2.93
C VAL A 218 -10.75 -14.22 2.87
N THR A 219 -9.85 -15.04 2.33
CA THR A 219 -10.02 -16.50 2.28
C THR A 219 -10.13 -17.09 3.70
N ASN A 220 -9.28 -16.65 4.62
CA ASN A 220 -9.36 -17.07 6.02
C ASN A 220 -10.67 -16.63 6.69
N ALA A 221 -11.11 -15.38 6.45
CA ALA A 221 -12.36 -14.87 6.97
C ALA A 221 -13.59 -15.65 6.45
N ILE A 222 -13.57 -16.07 5.18
CA ILE A 222 -14.62 -16.93 4.61
C ILE A 222 -14.64 -18.29 5.31
N GLN A 223 -13.47 -18.91 5.52
CA GLN A 223 -13.40 -20.19 6.25
C GLN A 223 -13.90 -20.09 7.69
N GLU A 224 -13.54 -19.01 8.40
CA GLU A 224 -14.05 -18.74 9.75
C GLU A 224 -15.56 -18.51 9.75
N LEU A 225 -16.08 -17.79 8.76
CA LEU A 225 -17.51 -17.54 8.61
C LEU A 225 -18.28 -18.82 8.32
N ASP A 226 -17.80 -19.67 7.41
CA ASP A 226 -18.41 -20.97 7.11
C ASP A 226 -18.44 -21.87 8.35
N ALA A 227 -17.35 -21.90 9.12
CA ALA A 227 -17.30 -22.62 10.39
C ALA A 227 -18.28 -22.05 11.43
N ALA A 228 -18.41 -20.72 11.51
CA ALA A 228 -19.35 -20.05 12.39
C ALA A 228 -20.81 -20.32 12.00
N VAL A 229 -21.13 -20.32 10.70
CA VAL A 229 -22.46 -20.65 10.17
C VAL A 229 -22.80 -22.11 10.48
N ALA A 230 -21.88 -23.05 10.22
CA ALA A 230 -22.08 -24.46 10.54
C ALA A 230 -22.33 -24.68 12.04
N LYS A 231 -21.58 -23.97 12.91
CA LYS A 231 -21.78 -24.01 14.36
C LYS A 231 -23.12 -23.42 14.78
N LYS A 232 -23.52 -22.29 14.17
CA LYS A 232 -24.81 -21.65 14.40
C LYS A 232 -25.95 -22.59 14.01
N ASP A 233 -25.90 -23.21 12.83
CA ASP A 233 -26.95 -24.14 12.38
C ASP A 233 -27.02 -25.40 13.26
N ALA A 234 -25.88 -25.92 13.71
CA ALA A 234 -25.85 -27.02 14.68
C ALA A 234 -26.50 -26.63 16.02
N LEU A 235 -26.21 -25.43 16.55
CA LEU A 235 -26.83 -24.91 17.76
C LEU A 235 -28.32 -24.71 17.61
N PHE A 236 -28.78 -24.13 16.48
CA PHE A 236 -30.21 -23.94 16.24
C PHE A 236 -30.95 -25.28 16.17
N LYS A 237 -30.36 -26.29 15.53
CA LYS A 237 -30.91 -27.64 15.51
C LYS A 237 -30.99 -28.24 16.92
N GLU A 238 -29.94 -28.11 17.72
CA GLU A 238 -29.97 -28.57 19.12
C GLU A 238 -31.04 -27.83 19.94
N PHE A 239 -31.19 -26.52 19.75
CA PHE A 239 -32.24 -25.74 20.40
C PHE A 239 -33.65 -26.18 19.99
N GLU A 240 -33.88 -26.45 18.71
CA GLU A 240 -35.17 -26.97 18.21
C GLU A 240 -35.46 -28.36 18.80
N ASP A 241 -34.49 -29.28 18.77
CA ASP A 241 -34.62 -30.62 19.34
C ASP A 241 -34.95 -30.55 20.85
N ARG A 242 -34.24 -29.69 21.60
CA ARG A 242 -34.48 -29.48 23.05
C ARG A 242 -35.83 -28.83 23.31
N ARG A 243 -36.24 -27.85 22.50
CA ARG A 243 -37.54 -27.21 22.61
C ARG A 243 -38.67 -28.21 22.41
N ASP A 244 -38.54 -29.06 21.39
CA ASP A 244 -39.56 -30.06 21.07
C ASP A 244 -39.61 -31.16 22.15
N GLU A 245 -38.45 -31.58 22.68
CA GLU A 245 -38.35 -32.46 23.86
C GLU A 245 -39.05 -31.84 25.09
N ILE A 246 -38.76 -30.58 25.41
CA ILE A 246 -39.36 -29.86 26.54
C ILE A 246 -40.87 -29.68 26.33
N ALA A 247 -41.31 -29.32 25.12
CA ALA A 247 -42.73 -29.18 24.79
C ALA A 247 -43.47 -30.51 24.97
N GLY A 248 -42.91 -31.60 24.47
CA GLY A 248 -43.47 -32.95 24.65
C GLY A 248 -43.51 -33.40 26.12
N LEU A 249 -42.47 -33.06 26.90
CA LEU A 249 -42.45 -33.33 28.34
C LEU A 249 -43.46 -32.48 29.11
N LEU A 250 -43.60 -31.18 28.81
CA LEU A 250 -44.55 -30.27 29.46
C LEU A 250 -46.00 -30.61 29.13
N GLU A 251 -46.28 -30.97 27.88
CA GLU A 251 -47.61 -31.40 27.46
C GLU A 251 -48.01 -32.68 28.19
N ASN A 252 -47.13 -33.68 28.23
CA ASN A 252 -47.38 -34.92 28.95
C ASN A 252 -47.44 -34.72 30.49
N ALA A 253 -46.54 -33.93 31.07
CA ALA A 253 -46.49 -33.70 32.52
C ALA A 253 -47.72 -32.94 33.02
N ASN A 254 -48.22 -31.94 32.28
CA ASN A 254 -49.42 -31.20 32.65
C ASN A 254 -50.71 -31.99 32.42
N LYS A 255 -50.83 -32.75 31.31
CA LYS A 255 -51.99 -33.60 31.05
C LYS A 255 -52.13 -34.73 32.06
N VAL A 256 -51.00 -35.29 32.50
CA VAL A 256 -50.98 -36.46 33.39
C VAL A 256 -50.97 -36.06 34.87
N GLY A 257 -50.32 -34.96 35.28
CA GLY A 257 -50.10 -34.67 36.70
C GLY A 257 -51.36 -34.56 37.56
N LEU A 258 -52.29 -33.68 37.17
CA LEU A 258 -53.50 -33.42 37.98
C LEU A 258 -54.54 -34.53 37.85
N ALA A 259 -54.84 -34.98 36.63
CA ALA A 259 -55.81 -36.06 36.39
C ALA A 259 -55.36 -37.39 37.02
N ARG A 260 -54.06 -37.72 36.96
CA ARG A 260 -53.51 -38.93 37.60
C ARG A 260 -53.60 -38.88 39.12
N SER A 261 -53.40 -37.72 39.74
CA SER A 261 -53.53 -37.58 41.19
C SER A 261 -54.97 -37.85 41.67
N PHE A 262 -55.98 -37.44 40.89
CA PHE A 262 -57.39 -37.77 41.15
C PHE A 262 -57.71 -39.23 40.86
N HIS A 263 -57.15 -39.79 39.77
CA HIS A 263 -57.27 -41.20 39.42
C HIS A 263 -56.73 -42.12 40.52
N ASP A 264 -55.51 -41.88 40.99
CA ASP A 264 -54.84 -42.68 42.01
C ASP A 264 -55.64 -42.65 43.31
N LYS A 265 -56.17 -41.47 43.70
CA LYS A 265 -57.01 -41.35 44.89
C LYS A 265 -58.37 -42.03 44.73
N ARG A 266 -59.02 -41.92 43.56
CA ARG A 266 -60.25 -42.67 43.26
C ARG A 266 -60.01 -44.16 43.41
N LYS A 267 -58.94 -44.70 42.84
CA LYS A 267 -58.60 -46.13 42.89
C LYS A 267 -58.40 -46.64 44.32
N GLU A 268 -57.75 -45.84 45.17
CA GLU A 268 -57.60 -46.14 46.61
C GLU A 268 -58.96 -46.18 47.33
N LEU A 269 -59.83 -45.21 47.05
CA LEU A 269 -61.20 -45.17 47.61
C LEU A 269 -62.07 -46.31 47.08
N GLU A 270 -61.90 -46.70 45.81
CA GLU A 270 -62.59 -47.85 45.21
C GLU A 270 -62.25 -49.17 45.89
N ARG A 271 -60.99 -49.34 46.27
CA ARG A 271 -60.60 -50.49 47.08
C ARG A 271 -61.24 -50.41 48.46
N THR A 272 -61.25 -49.23 49.08
CA THR A 272 -61.79 -49.03 50.43
C THR A 272 -63.30 -49.26 50.50
N TRP A 273 -64.11 -48.74 49.58
CA TRP A 273 -65.55 -48.99 49.61
C TRP A 273 -65.85 -50.46 49.34
N ARG A 274 -65.09 -51.15 48.46
CA ARG A 274 -65.26 -52.59 48.22
C ARG A 274 -65.03 -53.41 49.48
N VAL A 275 -64.01 -53.06 50.27
CA VAL A 275 -63.77 -53.69 51.58
C VAL A 275 -64.98 -53.48 52.51
N TRP A 276 -65.52 -52.28 52.59
CA TRP A 276 -66.73 -52.02 53.40
C TRP A 276 -67.98 -52.70 52.87
N ALA A 277 -68.13 -52.85 51.55
CA ALA A 277 -69.22 -53.61 50.94
C ALA A 277 -69.14 -55.09 51.32
N VAL A 278 -67.95 -55.69 51.25
CA VAL A 278 -67.73 -57.08 51.69
C VAL A 278 -67.98 -57.20 53.19
N ALA A 279 -67.47 -56.28 54.01
CA ALA A 279 -67.70 -56.26 55.46
C ALA A 279 -69.21 -56.16 55.80
N PHE A 280 -69.97 -55.37 55.04
CA PHE A 280 -71.41 -55.27 55.21
C PHE A 280 -72.14 -56.57 54.86
N VAL A 281 -71.79 -57.21 53.73
CA VAL A 281 -72.35 -58.52 53.35
C VAL A 281 -72.03 -59.59 54.40
N VAL A 282 -70.79 -59.63 54.90
CA VAL A 282 -70.38 -60.53 55.99
C VAL A 282 -71.20 -60.26 57.25
N GLY A 283 -71.43 -58.99 57.59
CA GLY A 283 -72.29 -58.58 58.71
C GLY A 283 -73.73 -59.09 58.56
N ILE A 284 -74.32 -58.98 57.36
CA ILE A 284 -75.66 -59.51 57.08
C ILE A 284 -75.67 -61.05 57.24
N VAL A 285 -74.69 -61.75 56.66
CA VAL A 285 -74.62 -63.22 56.76
C VAL A 285 -74.48 -63.66 58.23
N ALA A 286 -73.69 -62.95 59.03
CA ALA A 286 -73.56 -63.21 60.46
C ALA A 286 -74.89 -63.00 61.22
N LEU A 287 -75.65 -61.94 60.89
CA LEU A 287 -76.98 -61.71 61.47
C LEU A 287 -77.98 -62.81 61.09
N VAL A 288 -77.98 -63.25 59.82
CA VAL A 288 -78.83 -64.35 59.35
C VAL A 288 -78.46 -65.66 60.07
N TRP A 289 -77.16 -65.93 60.23
CA TRP A 289 -76.66 -67.11 60.94
C TRP A 289 -77.12 -67.12 62.40
N ILE A 290 -76.97 -65.99 63.12
CA ILE A 290 -77.43 -65.85 64.51
C ILE A 290 -78.96 -65.97 64.58
N GLY A 291 -79.69 -65.34 63.65
CA GLY A 291 -81.13 -65.47 63.55
C GLY A 291 -81.56 -66.93 63.41
N TRP A 292 -80.86 -67.69 62.56
CA TRP A 292 -81.13 -69.10 62.34
C TRP A 292 -80.77 -69.99 63.53
N ALA A 293 -79.57 -69.81 64.10
CA ALA A 293 -79.03 -70.65 65.16
C ALA A 293 -79.66 -70.36 66.54
N GLU A 294 -79.91 -69.08 66.85
CA GLU A 294 -80.26 -68.64 68.21
C GLU A 294 -81.70 -68.14 68.33
N LEU A 295 -82.28 -67.54 67.28
CA LEU A 295 -83.59 -66.90 67.34
C LEU A 295 -84.74 -67.83 66.91
N LEU A 296 -84.54 -68.63 65.85
CA LEU A 296 -85.54 -69.60 65.37
C LEU A 296 -85.94 -70.66 66.43
N PRO A 297 -85.01 -71.22 67.22
CA PRO A 297 -85.39 -72.18 68.27
C PRO A 297 -86.22 -71.53 69.39
N LEU A 298 -85.96 -70.26 69.71
CA LEU A 298 -86.73 -69.51 70.72
C LEU A 298 -88.15 -69.19 70.28
N LEU A 299 -88.34 -68.80 69.01
CA LEU A 299 -89.66 -68.52 68.45
C LEU A 299 -90.54 -69.78 68.38
N LYS A 300 -89.92 -70.97 68.28
CA LYS A 300 -90.62 -72.26 68.30
C LYS A 300 -90.93 -72.76 69.71
N ALA A 301 -90.28 -72.24 70.74
CA ALA A 301 -90.57 -72.56 72.13
C ALA A 301 -91.74 -71.68 72.60
N GLY A 302 -92.90 -72.29 72.90
CA GLY A 302 -94.16 -71.58 73.18
C GLY A 302 -94.19 -70.63 74.39
N SER A 303 -93.09 -70.45 75.12
CA SER A 303 -92.94 -69.46 76.19
C SER A 303 -91.47 -69.02 76.36
N PRO A 304 -90.99 -68.02 75.60
CA PRO A 304 -89.61 -67.54 75.71
C PRO A 304 -89.37 -66.82 77.04
N ASP A 305 -88.28 -67.18 77.74
CA ASP A 305 -87.81 -66.43 78.91
C ASP A 305 -87.39 -65.00 78.47
N PRO A 306 -88.00 -63.92 79.01
CA PRO A 306 -87.66 -62.54 78.66
C PRO A 306 -86.17 -62.23 78.85
N VAL A 307 -85.52 -62.83 79.84
CA VAL A 307 -84.09 -62.61 80.10
C VAL A 307 -83.23 -63.25 79.01
N ALA A 308 -83.59 -64.46 78.56
CA ALA A 308 -82.89 -65.16 77.47
C ALA A 308 -83.01 -64.41 76.13
N VAL A 309 -84.16 -63.80 75.85
CA VAL A 309 -84.36 -62.96 74.66
C VAL A 309 -83.49 -61.69 74.74
N LEU A 310 -83.45 -61.03 75.90
CA LEU A 310 -82.67 -59.81 76.10
C LEU A 310 -81.16 -60.05 75.96
N VAL A 311 -80.62 -61.11 76.57
CA VAL A 311 -79.20 -61.47 76.48
C VAL A 311 -78.81 -61.76 75.03
N ARG A 312 -79.64 -62.48 74.27
CA ARG A 312 -79.35 -62.77 72.86
C ARG A 312 -79.46 -61.55 71.96
N PHE A 313 -80.37 -60.61 72.27
CA PHE A 313 -80.41 -59.31 71.60
C PHE A 313 -79.16 -58.47 71.89
N LEU A 314 -78.66 -58.48 73.13
CA LEU A 314 -77.39 -57.84 73.49
C LEU A 314 -76.20 -58.47 72.78
N VAL A 315 -76.20 -59.80 72.58
CA VAL A 315 -75.16 -60.51 71.81
C VAL A 315 -75.22 -60.17 70.31
N ALA A 316 -76.41 -59.96 69.74
CA ALA A 316 -76.57 -59.51 68.35
C ALA A 316 -76.24 -58.01 68.16
N GLY A 317 -76.34 -57.20 69.22
CA GLY A 317 -76.12 -55.75 69.22
C GLY A 317 -74.82 -55.30 68.53
N PRO A 318 -73.64 -55.84 68.90
CA PRO A 318 -72.37 -55.50 68.24
C PRO A 318 -72.36 -55.79 66.73
N ILE A 319 -73.04 -56.84 66.27
CA ILE A 319 -73.08 -57.23 64.86
C ILE A 319 -74.07 -56.34 64.09
N ILE A 320 -75.21 -56.00 64.69
CA ILE A 320 -76.15 -55.02 64.14
C ILE A 320 -75.45 -53.66 63.98
N TRP A 321 -74.72 -53.23 65.02
CA TRP A 321 -73.93 -52.00 64.98
C TRP A 321 -72.86 -52.06 63.89
N PHE A 322 -72.11 -53.17 63.80
CA PHE A 322 -71.08 -53.37 62.79
C PHE A 322 -71.65 -53.33 61.36
N ALA A 323 -72.77 -54.01 61.10
CA ALA A 323 -73.41 -54.02 59.79
C ALA A 323 -73.91 -52.62 59.39
N TRP A 324 -74.57 -51.90 60.31
CA TRP A 324 -74.98 -50.53 60.07
C TRP A 324 -73.78 -49.59 59.84
N PHE A 325 -72.72 -49.74 60.65
CA PHE A 325 -71.49 -48.96 60.52
C PHE A 325 -70.82 -49.22 59.16
N ALA A 326 -70.69 -50.48 58.75
CA ALA A 326 -70.15 -50.86 57.46
C ALA A 326 -70.99 -50.31 56.29
N ALA A 327 -72.32 -50.34 56.39
CA ALA A 327 -73.21 -49.74 55.40
C ALA A 327 -73.02 -48.21 55.26
N ARG A 328 -72.86 -47.50 56.39
CA ARG A 328 -72.56 -46.07 56.37
C ARG A 328 -71.19 -45.79 55.76
N GLN A 329 -70.15 -46.49 56.20
CA GLN A 329 -68.80 -46.30 55.67
C GLN A 329 -68.73 -46.60 54.17
N TYR A 330 -69.40 -47.65 53.71
CA TYR A 330 -69.60 -47.91 52.28
C TYR A 330 -70.20 -46.71 51.56
N GLY A 331 -71.33 -46.17 52.05
CA GLY A 331 -72.00 -45.03 51.44
C GLY A 331 -71.16 -43.74 51.45
N HIS A 332 -70.39 -43.49 52.51
CA HIS A 332 -69.48 -42.34 52.59
C HIS A 332 -68.34 -42.46 51.58
N VAL A 333 -67.62 -43.58 51.59
CA VAL A 333 -66.46 -43.79 50.72
C VAL A 333 -66.86 -43.83 49.24
N LEU A 334 -68.02 -44.41 48.91
CA LEU A 334 -68.54 -44.44 47.54
C LEU A 334 -68.82 -43.03 47.01
N ARG A 335 -69.43 -42.14 47.81
CA ARG A 335 -69.70 -40.75 47.39
C ARG A 335 -68.41 -39.96 47.18
N ILE A 336 -67.41 -40.15 48.04
CA ILE A 336 -66.10 -39.51 47.87
C ILE A 336 -65.44 -40.07 46.61
N SER A 337 -65.47 -41.38 46.39
CA SER A 337 -64.96 -42.01 45.15
C SER A 337 -65.56 -41.38 43.90
N GLU A 338 -66.88 -41.17 43.87
CA GLU A 338 -67.57 -40.58 42.72
C GLU A 338 -67.21 -39.10 42.50
N ASP A 339 -67.03 -38.33 43.58
CA ASP A 339 -66.54 -36.94 43.50
C ASP A 339 -65.12 -36.88 42.88
N TYR A 340 -64.25 -37.82 43.25
CA TYR A 340 -62.91 -37.93 42.66
C TYR A 340 -62.95 -38.41 41.20
N ALA A 341 -63.89 -39.29 40.82
CA ALA A 341 -64.12 -39.67 39.43
C ALA A 341 -64.55 -38.48 38.57
N PHE A 342 -65.45 -37.64 39.10
CA PHE A 342 -65.86 -36.41 38.44
C PHE A 342 -64.68 -35.43 38.29
N LYS A 343 -63.85 -35.28 39.33
CA LYS A 343 -62.64 -34.42 39.27
C LYS A 343 -61.60 -34.93 38.29
N GLU A 344 -61.39 -36.24 38.19
CA GLU A 344 -60.52 -36.86 37.18
C GLU A 344 -61.01 -36.53 35.76
N ALA A 345 -62.30 -36.76 35.48
CA ALA A 345 -62.88 -36.48 34.17
C ALA A 345 -62.84 -34.97 33.83
N ALA A 346 -63.15 -34.10 34.79
CA ALA A 346 -63.07 -32.66 34.63
C ALA A 346 -61.63 -32.17 34.39
N ALA A 347 -60.62 -32.78 35.03
CA ALA A 347 -59.21 -32.48 34.78
C ALA A 347 -58.76 -32.90 33.37
N MET A 348 -59.23 -34.04 32.87
CA MET A 348 -58.97 -34.45 31.47
C MET A 348 -59.71 -33.57 30.45
N ALA A 349 -60.94 -33.16 30.74
CA ALA A 349 -61.68 -32.25 29.86
C ALA A 349 -61.07 -30.84 29.84
N PHE A 350 -60.58 -30.35 30.98
CA PHE A 350 -59.91 -29.05 31.10
C PHE A 350 -58.68 -28.97 30.17
N THR A 351 -57.89 -30.03 30.07
CA THR A 351 -56.72 -30.04 29.18
C THR A 351 -57.13 -30.02 27.71
N GLY A 352 -58.18 -30.75 27.33
CA GLY A 352 -58.75 -30.68 25.99
C GLY A 352 -59.27 -29.28 25.63
N TYR A 353 -60.07 -28.67 26.51
CA TYR A 353 -60.57 -27.30 26.27
C TYR A 353 -59.47 -26.25 26.22
N ARG A 354 -58.45 -26.38 27.08
CA ARG A 354 -57.28 -25.49 27.05
C ARG A 354 -56.55 -25.57 25.71
N ASP A 355 -56.38 -26.78 25.17
CA ASP A 355 -55.70 -26.99 23.90
C ASP A 355 -56.51 -26.42 22.72
N GLU A 356 -57.86 -26.47 22.77
CA GLU A 356 -58.75 -25.96 21.72
C GLU A 356 -58.94 -24.42 21.76
N MET A 357 -58.76 -23.78 22.92
CA MET A 357 -58.95 -22.33 23.09
C MET A 357 -57.82 -21.45 22.51
N GLY A 358 -56.75 -22.05 21.97
CA GLY A 358 -55.77 -21.35 21.12
C GLY A 358 -55.06 -20.12 21.69
N GLY A 359 -55.13 -19.91 23.01
CA GLY A 359 -54.50 -18.76 23.69
C GLY A 359 -55.40 -17.54 23.94
N ASP A 360 -56.72 -17.62 23.69
CA ASP A 360 -57.65 -16.52 24.00
C ASP A 360 -57.64 -16.18 25.51
N PRO A 361 -57.21 -14.96 25.91
CA PRO A 361 -57.08 -14.59 27.32
C PRO A 361 -58.40 -14.62 28.11
N GLU A 362 -59.53 -14.29 27.48
CA GLU A 362 -60.83 -14.22 28.16
C GLU A 362 -61.38 -15.63 28.44
N LEU A 363 -61.31 -16.50 27.42
CA LEU A 363 -61.70 -17.90 27.55
C LEU A 363 -60.80 -18.66 28.53
N LEU A 364 -59.48 -18.42 28.50
CA LEU A 364 -58.55 -19.02 29.45
C LEU A 364 -58.84 -18.58 30.90
N LYS A 365 -59.21 -17.32 31.13
CA LYS A 365 -59.59 -16.83 32.46
C LYS A 365 -60.87 -17.52 32.97
N MET A 366 -61.91 -17.60 32.14
CA MET A 366 -63.14 -18.32 32.50
C MET A 366 -62.88 -19.80 32.80
N LEU A 367 -62.02 -20.45 32.00
CA LEU A 367 -61.63 -21.84 32.18
C LEU A 367 -60.84 -22.04 33.50
N GLN A 368 -59.91 -21.14 33.81
CA GLN A 368 -59.16 -21.16 35.08
C GLN A 368 -60.06 -20.96 36.30
N GLU A 369 -60.98 -19.99 36.27
CA GLU A 369 -61.94 -19.77 37.35
C GLU A 369 -62.86 -20.99 37.57
N SER A 370 -63.30 -21.62 36.48
CA SER A 370 -64.08 -22.87 36.52
C SER A 370 -63.29 -24.04 37.10
N ALA A 371 -62.02 -24.19 36.71
CA ALA A 371 -61.11 -25.21 37.25
C ALA A 371 -60.84 -25.04 38.74
N ILE A 372 -60.57 -23.81 39.20
CA ILE A 372 -60.35 -23.51 40.62
C ILE A 372 -61.59 -23.87 41.45
N ARG A 373 -62.79 -23.53 40.96
CA ARG A 373 -64.05 -23.88 41.63
C ARG A 373 -64.28 -25.39 41.69
N THR A 374 -63.97 -26.10 40.60
CA THR A 374 -64.23 -27.54 40.48
C THR A 374 -63.21 -28.38 41.26
N PHE A 375 -61.92 -28.07 41.16
CA PHE A 375 -60.85 -28.82 41.83
C PHE A 375 -60.68 -28.41 43.30
N GLY A 376 -60.95 -27.15 43.66
CA GLY A 376 -60.79 -26.61 45.01
C GLY A 376 -61.93 -26.94 45.98
N ALA A 377 -63.02 -27.56 45.52
CA ALA A 377 -64.13 -27.94 46.38
C ALA A 377 -63.75 -29.11 47.30
N ASN A 378 -63.71 -28.87 48.62
CA ASN A 378 -63.37 -29.89 49.62
C ASN A 378 -64.44 -30.99 49.69
N PRO A 379 -64.09 -32.27 49.45
CA PRO A 379 -65.03 -33.41 49.56
C PRO A 379 -65.71 -33.55 50.93
N SER A 380 -65.08 -33.07 52.00
CA SER A 380 -65.61 -33.17 53.37
C SER A 380 -66.91 -32.41 53.58
N LYS A 381 -67.19 -31.39 52.76
CA LYS A 381 -68.45 -30.63 52.82
C LYS A 381 -69.67 -31.49 52.50
N MET A 382 -69.52 -32.54 51.68
CA MET A 382 -70.60 -33.48 51.38
C MET A 382 -70.87 -34.44 52.54
N LEU A 383 -69.85 -34.72 53.37
CA LEU A 383 -69.95 -35.61 54.52
C LEU A 383 -70.65 -34.93 55.70
N LEU A 384 -70.33 -33.65 55.95
CA LEU A 384 -70.86 -32.87 57.08
C LEU A 384 -72.33 -32.43 56.94
N LYS A 385 -72.94 -32.61 55.77
CA LYS A 385 -74.29 -32.08 55.47
C LYS A 385 -75.42 -32.94 56.06
N ARG A 386 -75.13 -34.11 56.62
CA ARG A 386 -76.10 -35.01 57.24
C ARG A 386 -75.75 -35.14 58.73
N GLY A 387 -76.70 -34.90 59.62
CA GLY A 387 -76.51 -35.16 61.05
C GLY A 387 -76.09 -36.61 61.25
N ASP A 388 -74.85 -36.83 61.68
CA ASP A 388 -74.31 -38.17 61.83
C ASP A 388 -74.91 -38.80 63.10
N ALA A 389 -76.00 -39.56 62.93
CA ALA A 389 -76.54 -40.35 64.04
C ALA A 389 -75.44 -41.25 64.63
N ALA A 390 -75.26 -41.24 65.96
CA ALA A 390 -74.15 -41.91 66.64
C ALA A 390 -74.31 -43.44 66.74
N SER A 391 -75.52 -43.98 66.53
CA SER A 391 -75.79 -45.41 66.60
C SER A 391 -77.02 -45.80 65.79
N PRO A 392 -77.19 -47.10 65.44
CA PRO A 392 -78.37 -47.59 64.75
C PRO A 392 -79.67 -47.28 65.53
N MET A 393 -79.62 -47.42 66.85
CA MET A 393 -80.76 -47.11 67.73
C MET A 393 -81.06 -45.61 67.76
N HIS A 394 -80.03 -44.76 67.71
CA HIS A 394 -80.21 -43.32 67.62
C HIS A 394 -80.86 -42.93 66.29
N GLU A 395 -80.44 -43.52 65.16
CA GLU A 395 -81.04 -43.23 63.85
C GLU A 395 -82.49 -43.73 63.73
N LEU A 396 -82.79 -44.90 64.31
CA LEU A 396 -84.15 -45.41 64.38
C LEU A 396 -85.02 -44.54 65.29
N LEU A 397 -84.53 -44.16 66.47
CA LEU A 397 -85.25 -43.30 67.40
C LEU A 397 -85.50 -41.93 66.80
N GLU A 398 -84.51 -41.33 66.15
CA GLU A 398 -84.63 -40.04 65.45
C GLU A 398 -85.64 -40.13 64.31
N LYS A 399 -85.56 -41.14 63.44
CA LYS A 399 -86.54 -41.35 62.35
C LYS A 399 -87.95 -41.66 62.84
N VAL A 400 -88.09 -42.36 63.97
CA VAL A 400 -89.39 -42.66 64.58
C VAL A 400 -89.94 -41.41 65.26
N LEU A 401 -89.12 -40.65 65.99
CA LEU A 401 -89.49 -39.40 66.66
C LEU A 401 -89.84 -38.29 65.66
N GLU A 402 -89.14 -38.22 64.53
CA GLU A 402 -89.43 -37.29 63.42
C GLU A 402 -90.74 -37.67 62.71
N LYS A 403 -91.11 -38.96 62.69
CA LYS A 403 -92.35 -39.46 62.09
C LYS A 403 -93.55 -39.52 63.06
N ALA A 404 -93.33 -39.57 64.37
CA ALA A 404 -94.38 -39.71 65.38
C ALA A 404 -94.82 -38.34 65.92
N LYS A 405 -96.14 -38.08 65.94
CA LYS A 405 -96.69 -36.84 66.47
C LYS A 405 -96.55 -36.82 68.01
N PRO A 406 -96.27 -35.66 68.65
CA PRO A 406 -96.03 -35.56 70.09
C PRO A 406 -97.14 -36.15 70.98
N ASP A 407 -98.39 -36.09 70.52
CA ASP A 407 -99.55 -36.50 71.29
C ASP A 407 -99.70 -38.03 71.44
N GLU A 408 -99.19 -38.81 70.48
CA GLU A 408 -99.25 -40.29 70.55
C GLU A 408 -98.15 -40.86 71.47
N ILE A 409 -97.01 -40.17 71.57
CA ILE A 409 -95.89 -40.57 72.44
C ILE A 409 -96.24 -40.36 73.92
N ALA A 410 -96.94 -39.26 74.24
CA ALA A 410 -97.42 -38.98 75.60
C ALA A 410 -98.47 -40.01 76.08
N ALA A 411 -99.34 -40.46 75.18
CA ALA A 411 -100.33 -41.50 75.47
C ALA A 411 -99.69 -42.89 75.70
N ALA A 412 -98.62 -43.22 74.98
CA ALA A 412 -97.92 -44.51 75.11
C ALA A 412 -97.02 -44.63 76.37
N LEU A 413 -96.52 -43.51 76.91
CA LEU A 413 -95.67 -43.49 78.12
C LEU A 413 -96.46 -43.38 79.44
N SER A 414 -97.71 -42.92 79.38
CA SER A 414 -98.64 -42.83 80.53
C SER A 414 -98.78 -44.10 81.37
N PRO A 415 -98.91 -45.32 80.80
CA PRO A 415 -99.07 -46.55 81.60
C PRO A 415 -97.77 -47.07 82.24
N LEU A 416 -96.59 -46.55 81.87
CA LEU A 416 -95.29 -46.97 82.44
C LEU A 416 -94.82 -46.12 83.63
N ILE A 417 -95.47 -44.98 83.89
CA ILE A 417 -95.15 -44.07 85.01
C ILE A 417 -96.08 -44.30 86.23
N LYS A 418 -97.19 -45.03 86.05
CA LYS A 418 -98.05 -45.50 87.15
C LYS A 418 -97.83 -46.98 87.44
N LYS A 419 -96.66 -47.31 88.01
CA LYS A 419 -96.51 -48.47 88.89
C LYS A 419 -95.36 -48.28 89.85
#